data_AF-A0A1G2FFX2-F1
#
_entry.id   AF-A0A1G2FFX2-F1
#
_cell.length_a   1.000
_cell.length_b   1.000
_cell.length_c   1.000
_cell.angle_alpha   90.00
_cell.angle_beta   90.00
_cell.angle_gamma   90.00
#
_symmetry.space_group_name_H-M   'P 1'
#
loop_
_entity.id
_entity.type
_entity.pdbx_description
1 polymer ?
#
loop_
_entity_poly.entity_id
_entity_poly.type
_entity_poly.pdbx_seq_one_letter_code
_entity_poly.pdbx_strand_id
1 'polypeptide(L)'
;MKRGLNSAIIIILIGGAILAAGWFLIKKTAPKESEIISQKGIHWHAQLIIKIFGQRQEIPALVGLAKGEKPIHTHEADGVIHLEFNGLVKKEDIKLGRFFEIWDKKFSRDCIFDKCSGAAGQLKMLVNGQPNSEFENYPMRDGDKIEITFE
;
A
#
# COMPACT_ATOMS: atom_id res chain seq x y z
N MET A 1 24.11 -18.39 60.14
CA MET A 1 22.87 -18.87 59.48
C MET A 1 22.48 -17.87 58.39
N LYS A 2 22.90 -18.07 57.13
CA LYS A 2 22.56 -17.18 55.99
C LYS A 2 22.14 -18.02 54.80
N ARG A 3 20.85 -18.35 54.69
CA ARG A 3 20.25 -18.94 53.48
C ARG A 3 18.80 -18.45 53.40
N GLY A 4 18.55 -17.40 52.62
CA GLY A 4 17.21 -16.84 52.47
C GLY A 4 17.12 -15.69 51.46
N LEU A 5 18.24 -15.08 51.06
CA LEU A 5 18.22 -13.90 50.19
C LEU A 5 18.32 -14.23 48.68
N ASN A 6 18.85 -15.40 48.31
CA ASN A 6 19.21 -15.66 46.92
C ASN A 6 18.02 -16.09 46.04
N SER A 7 17.02 -16.79 46.60
CA SER A 7 15.90 -17.31 45.80
C SER A 7 14.86 -16.23 45.46
N ALA A 8 14.64 -15.25 46.35
CA ALA A 8 13.69 -14.16 46.11
C ALA A 8 14.18 -13.18 45.03
N ILE A 9 15.49 -12.91 44.97
CA ILE A 9 16.10 -12.02 43.96
C ILE A 9 16.03 -12.67 42.56
N ILE A 10 16.25 -13.98 42.46
CA ILE A 10 16.19 -14.71 41.17
C ILE A 10 14.76 -14.72 40.60
N ILE A 11 13.74 -14.89 41.43
CA ILE A 11 12.33 -14.89 40.97
C ILE A 11 11.90 -13.50 40.47
N ILE A 12 12.35 -12.42 41.12
CA ILE A 12 12.07 -11.04 40.69
C ILE A 12 12.77 -10.71 39.37
N LEU A 13 14.02 -11.17 39.19
CA LEU A 13 14.77 -10.96 37.94
C LEU A 13 14.15 -11.74 36.77
N ILE A 14 13.71 -12.98 36.98
CA ILE A 14 13.04 -13.79 35.96
C ILE A 14 11.65 -13.21 35.64
N GLY A 15 10.86 -12.85 36.65
CA GLY A 15 9.55 -12.22 36.45
C GLY A 15 9.64 -10.86 35.75
N GLY A 16 10.61 -10.03 36.14
CA GLY A 16 10.90 -8.75 35.48
C GLY A 16 11.38 -8.93 34.04
N ALA A 17 12.22 -9.94 33.76
CA ALA A 17 12.66 -10.25 32.41
C ALA A 17 11.53 -10.79 31.51
N ILE A 18 10.62 -11.61 32.05
CA ILE A 18 9.45 -12.11 31.30
C ILE A 18 8.46 -10.98 31.01
N LEU A 19 8.20 -10.09 31.97
CA LEU A 19 7.34 -8.93 31.78
C LEU A 19 7.96 -7.92 30.81
N ALA A 20 9.27 -7.66 30.90
CA ALA A 20 9.99 -6.80 29.97
C ALA A 20 10.05 -7.40 28.56
N ALA A 21 10.28 -8.70 28.43
CA ALA A 21 10.24 -9.40 27.14
C ALA A 21 8.83 -9.37 26.54
N GLY A 22 7.79 -9.63 27.34
CA GLY A 22 6.40 -9.51 26.92
C GLY A 22 6.07 -8.09 26.43
N TRP A 23 6.45 -7.06 27.19
CA TRP A 23 6.27 -5.65 26.81
C TRP A 23 7.05 -5.25 25.55
N PHE A 24 8.28 -5.74 25.41
CA PHE A 24 9.14 -5.49 24.25
C PHE A 24 8.63 -6.18 22.98
N LEU A 25 8.07 -7.39 23.11
CA LEU A 25 7.41 -8.10 22.03
C LEU A 25 6.13 -7.39 21.57
N ILE A 26 5.33 -6.84 22.49
CA ILE A 26 4.12 -6.06 22.19
C ILE A 26 4.46 -4.75 21.44
N LYS A 27 5.58 -4.10 21.76
CA LYS A 27 6.01 -2.86 21.08
C LYS A 27 6.43 -3.04 19.62
N LYS A 28 6.86 -4.22 19.19
CA LYS A 28 7.26 -4.47 17.80
C LYS A 28 6.08 -4.60 16.83
N THR A 29 4.89 -4.89 17.33
CA THR A 29 3.71 -5.21 16.51
C THR A 29 2.78 -4.02 16.24
N ALA A 30 2.95 -2.88 16.92
CA ALA A 30 2.19 -1.68 16.59
C ALA A 30 2.76 -1.06 15.30
N PRO A 31 1.94 -0.81 14.26
CA PRO A 31 2.40 -0.07 13.09
C PRO A 31 2.96 1.28 13.55
N LYS A 32 4.05 1.73 12.93
CA LYS A 32 4.61 3.04 13.29
C LYS A 32 3.55 4.08 12.96
N GLU A 33 3.32 5.05 13.85
CA GLU A 33 2.31 6.10 13.68
C GLU A 33 2.38 6.79 12.30
N SER A 34 3.59 6.91 11.74
CA SER A 34 3.87 7.42 10.39
C SER A 34 3.26 6.61 9.23
N GLU A 35 2.75 5.41 9.48
CA GLU A 35 2.13 4.53 8.48
C GLU A 35 0.60 4.63 8.47
N ILE A 36 0.01 5.22 9.52
CA ILE A 36 -1.44 5.41 9.61
C ILE A 36 -1.84 6.63 8.79
N ILE A 37 -2.77 6.45 7.86
CA ILE A 37 -3.34 7.50 7.01
C ILE A 37 -4.62 8.06 7.61
N SER A 38 -5.49 7.18 8.12
CA SER A 38 -6.74 7.56 8.78
C SER A 38 -7.16 6.50 9.78
N GLN A 39 -7.85 6.90 10.86
CA GLN A 39 -8.50 5.97 11.80
C GLN A 39 -10.00 5.82 11.54
N LYS A 40 -10.58 6.69 10.70
CA LYS A 40 -12.03 6.79 10.49
C LYS A 40 -12.47 6.47 9.07
N GLY A 41 -11.54 6.16 8.19
CA GLY A 41 -11.77 5.90 6.79
C GLY A 41 -11.30 7.05 5.92
N ILE A 42 -11.38 6.83 4.62
CA ILE A 42 -11.15 7.83 3.58
C ILE A 42 -12.17 7.62 2.47
N HIS A 43 -12.43 8.69 1.72
CA HIS A 43 -13.13 8.65 0.46
C HIS A 43 -12.34 9.56 -0.49
N TRP A 44 -11.43 8.97 -1.25
CA TRP A 44 -10.51 9.68 -2.14
C TRP A 44 -10.67 9.21 -3.58
N HIS A 45 -10.26 10.09 -4.51
CA HIS A 45 -10.28 9.81 -5.94
C HIS A 45 -8.91 10.08 -6.56
N ALA A 46 -8.36 9.11 -7.28
CA ALA A 46 -7.13 9.28 -8.06
C ALA A 46 -7.40 8.95 -9.54
N GLN A 47 -6.95 9.81 -10.46
CA GLN A 47 -7.05 9.56 -11.89
C GLN A 47 -5.82 8.79 -12.38
N LEU A 48 -6.04 7.64 -13.02
CA LEU A 48 -4.99 6.87 -13.69
C LEU A 48 -5.12 6.97 -15.21
N ILE A 49 -3.98 7.20 -15.86
CA ILE A 49 -3.82 7.11 -17.31
C ILE A 49 -2.64 6.18 -17.59
N ILE A 50 -2.83 5.21 -18.48
CA ILE A 50 -1.77 4.31 -18.93
C ILE A 50 -1.60 4.50 -20.44
N LYS A 51 -0.37 4.68 -20.91
CA LYS A 51 -0.03 4.74 -22.34
C LYS A 51 1.07 3.73 -22.65
N ILE A 52 0.88 2.92 -23.68
CA ILE A 52 1.88 1.99 -24.19
C ILE A 52 2.15 2.36 -25.65
N PHE A 53 3.39 2.72 -25.96
CA PHE A 53 3.82 3.25 -27.26
C PHE A 53 2.90 4.39 -27.76
N GLY A 54 2.59 5.33 -26.87
CA GLY A 54 1.71 6.47 -27.15
C GLY A 54 0.21 6.14 -27.19
N GLN A 55 -0.19 4.87 -27.17
CA GLN A 55 -1.60 4.46 -27.20
C GLN A 55 -2.18 4.36 -25.78
N ARG A 56 -3.28 5.09 -25.52
CA ARG A 56 -3.98 5.02 -24.24
C ARG A 56 -4.60 3.63 -24.05
N GLN A 57 -4.38 3.05 -22.87
CA GLN A 57 -4.98 1.79 -22.48
C GLN A 57 -6.28 2.04 -21.73
N GLU A 58 -7.29 1.22 -21.99
CA GLU A 58 -8.57 1.29 -21.27
C GLU A 58 -8.43 0.71 -19.87
N ILE A 59 -9.00 1.41 -18.89
CA ILE A 59 -9.22 0.91 -17.54
C ILE A 59 -10.73 0.61 -17.45
N PRO A 60 -11.14 -0.66 -17.31
CA PRO A 60 -12.55 -1.02 -17.30
C PRO A 60 -13.32 -0.37 -16.15
N ALA A 61 -14.62 -0.18 -16.38
CA ALA A 61 -15.59 0.04 -15.32
C ALA A 61 -15.68 -1.18 -14.38
N LEU A 62 -16.20 -0.96 -13.17
CA LEU A 62 -16.55 -2.00 -12.20
C LEU A 62 -15.39 -2.90 -11.73
N VAL A 63 -14.15 -2.47 -11.91
CA VAL A 63 -12.97 -3.13 -11.33
C VAL A 63 -13.15 -3.13 -9.81
N GLY A 64 -13.01 -4.29 -9.17
CA GLY A 64 -13.19 -4.42 -7.72
C GLY A 64 -14.64 -4.47 -7.23
N LEU A 65 -15.64 -4.49 -8.12
CA LEU A 65 -17.06 -4.57 -7.74
C LEU A 65 -17.73 -5.93 -8.03
N ALA A 66 -17.12 -6.75 -8.90
CA ALA A 66 -17.74 -7.99 -9.39
C ALA A 66 -18.02 -9.08 -8.34
N LYS A 67 -17.28 -9.10 -7.20
CA LYS A 67 -17.40 -10.13 -6.15
C LYS A 67 -17.61 -9.51 -4.76
N GLY A 68 -18.31 -8.38 -4.74
CA GLY A 68 -18.44 -7.51 -3.57
C GLY A 68 -17.52 -6.29 -3.70
N GLU A 69 -17.96 -5.20 -3.10
CA GLU A 69 -17.32 -3.89 -3.15
C GLU A 69 -15.98 -3.90 -2.41
N LYS A 70 -14.89 -3.85 -3.18
CA LYS A 70 -13.54 -3.66 -2.64
C LYS A 70 -13.34 -2.17 -2.32
N PRO A 71 -12.59 -1.82 -1.26
CA PRO A 71 -12.27 -0.43 -0.93
C PRO A 71 -11.49 0.34 -2.01
N ILE A 72 -10.94 -0.36 -3.01
CA ILE A 72 -10.34 0.26 -4.18
C ILE A 72 -11.03 -0.30 -5.41
N HIS A 73 -11.67 0.58 -6.19
CA HIS A 73 -12.52 0.19 -7.30
C HIS A 73 -12.64 1.28 -8.36
N THR A 74 -13.28 0.94 -9.49
CA THR A 74 -13.75 1.89 -10.50
C THR A 74 -15.27 1.76 -10.62
N HIS A 75 -15.98 2.88 -10.81
CA HIS A 75 -17.39 2.84 -11.22
C HIS A 75 -17.51 2.82 -12.75
N GLU A 76 -16.72 3.65 -13.44
CA GLU A 76 -16.80 3.87 -14.88
C GLU A 76 -15.44 3.59 -15.57
N ALA A 77 -15.45 3.56 -16.90
CA ALA A 77 -14.25 3.36 -17.73
C ALA A 77 -13.49 4.69 -18.03
N ASP A 78 -13.51 5.62 -17.08
CA ASP A 78 -12.86 6.94 -17.20
C ASP A 78 -11.45 6.97 -16.58
N GLY A 79 -11.08 5.93 -15.83
CA GLY A 79 -9.80 5.78 -15.16
C GLY A 79 -9.75 6.41 -13.76
N VAL A 80 -10.89 6.81 -13.19
CA VAL A 80 -10.97 7.26 -11.79
C VAL A 80 -10.96 6.03 -10.87
N ILE A 81 -9.93 5.96 -10.03
CA ILE A 81 -9.79 4.99 -8.96
C ILE A 81 -10.39 5.60 -7.70
N HIS A 82 -11.41 4.94 -7.17
CA HIS A 82 -12.01 5.24 -5.88
C HIS A 82 -11.21 4.55 -4.78
N LEU A 83 -10.94 5.25 -3.68
CA LEU A 83 -10.38 4.70 -2.44
C LEU A 83 -11.37 4.99 -1.31
N GLU A 84 -12.23 4.02 -1.03
CA GLU A 84 -13.36 4.13 -0.11
C GLU A 84 -13.20 3.12 1.03
N PHE A 85 -12.45 3.55 2.04
CA PHE A 85 -12.16 2.71 3.20
C PHE A 85 -12.99 3.17 4.40
N ASN A 86 -13.46 2.21 5.18
CA ASN A 86 -14.11 2.45 6.46
C ASN A 86 -13.13 2.13 7.60
N GLY A 87 -12.90 3.08 8.53
CA GLY A 87 -12.07 2.86 9.72
C GLY A 87 -10.56 3.03 9.52
N LEU A 88 -9.75 2.10 10.04
CA LEU A 88 -8.29 2.23 9.98
C LEU A 88 -7.79 2.04 8.55
N VAL A 89 -7.03 3.02 8.06
CA VAL A 89 -6.38 3.02 6.75
C VAL A 89 -4.89 3.28 6.96
N LYS A 90 -4.06 2.46 6.33
CA LYS A 90 -2.62 2.58 6.40
C LYS A 90 -2.02 2.76 5.01
N LYS A 91 -0.77 3.22 4.95
CA LYS A 91 -0.08 3.60 3.71
C LYS A 91 -0.05 2.47 2.67
N GLU A 92 0.09 1.23 3.11
CA GLU A 92 0.11 0.01 2.32
C GLU A 92 -1.24 -0.40 1.74
N ASP A 93 -2.33 0.06 2.35
CA ASP A 93 -3.69 -0.22 1.88
C ASP A 93 -3.99 0.58 0.62
N ILE A 94 -3.41 1.79 0.50
CA ILE A 94 -3.70 2.76 -0.57
C ILE A 94 -2.65 2.78 -1.68
N LYS A 95 -1.81 1.74 -1.77
CA LYS A 95 -0.79 1.65 -2.81
C LYS A 95 -1.42 1.43 -4.18
N LEU A 96 -0.87 2.07 -5.21
CA LEU A 96 -1.31 1.90 -6.61
C LEU A 96 -1.26 0.42 -7.03
N GLY A 97 -0.26 -0.34 -6.57
CA GLY A 97 -0.18 -1.78 -6.82
C GLY A 97 -1.42 -2.57 -6.36
N ARG A 98 -2.11 -2.14 -5.28
CA ARG A 98 -3.34 -2.79 -4.81
C ARG A 98 -4.47 -2.72 -5.83
N PHE A 99 -4.59 -1.59 -6.53
CA PHE A 99 -5.55 -1.47 -7.61
C PHE A 99 -5.26 -2.48 -8.74
N PHE A 100 -3.99 -2.60 -9.15
CA PHE A 100 -3.57 -3.54 -10.18
C PHE A 100 -3.76 -5.01 -9.76
N GLU A 101 -3.53 -5.35 -8.49
CA GLU A 101 -3.85 -6.66 -7.92
C GLU A 101 -5.35 -6.97 -8.02
N ILE A 102 -6.21 -6.01 -7.65
CA ILE A 102 -7.68 -6.16 -7.75
C ILE A 102 -8.14 -6.28 -9.20
N TRP A 103 -7.48 -5.56 -10.11
CA TRP A 103 -7.74 -5.61 -11.55
C TRP A 103 -7.16 -6.85 -12.24
N ASP A 104 -6.38 -7.68 -11.53
CA ASP A 104 -5.66 -8.82 -12.09
C ASP A 104 -4.75 -8.43 -13.27
N LYS A 105 -3.99 -7.35 -13.08
CA LYS A 105 -3.01 -6.85 -14.04
C LYS A 105 -1.64 -6.72 -13.39
N LYS A 106 -0.59 -7.05 -14.15
CA LYS A 106 0.78 -6.87 -13.70
C LYS A 106 1.15 -5.39 -13.71
N PHE A 107 1.63 -4.90 -12.58
CA PHE A 107 2.32 -3.61 -12.46
C PHE A 107 3.43 -3.72 -11.41
N SER A 108 4.64 -3.32 -11.80
CA SER A 108 5.80 -3.20 -10.93
C SER A 108 6.72 -2.09 -11.42
N ARG A 109 7.80 -1.80 -10.69
CA ARG A 109 8.82 -0.84 -11.11
C ARG A 109 9.38 -1.10 -12.50
N ASP A 110 9.36 -2.36 -12.93
CA ASP A 110 9.97 -2.81 -14.17
C ASP A 110 8.94 -3.10 -15.26
N CYS A 111 7.67 -3.34 -14.93
CA CYS A 111 6.71 -3.85 -15.89
C CYS A 111 5.31 -3.24 -15.75
N ILE A 112 4.65 -3.04 -16.89
CA ILE A 112 3.21 -2.79 -17.01
C ILE A 112 2.63 -3.82 -17.98
N PHE A 113 1.67 -4.61 -17.51
CA PHE A 113 1.14 -5.77 -18.24
C PHE A 113 2.27 -6.73 -18.70
N ASP A 114 2.40 -6.96 -20.01
CA ASP A 114 3.43 -7.79 -20.63
C ASP A 114 4.66 -6.99 -21.10
N LYS A 115 4.69 -5.67 -20.88
CA LYS A 115 5.80 -4.79 -21.27
C LYS A 115 6.70 -4.54 -20.06
N CYS A 116 7.99 -4.84 -20.21
CA CYS A 116 8.98 -4.63 -19.17
C CYS A 116 10.14 -3.79 -19.70
N SER A 117 10.66 -2.90 -18.85
CA SER A 117 11.79 -2.02 -19.15
C SER A 117 13.00 -2.83 -19.64
N GLY A 118 13.61 -2.38 -20.73
CA GLY A 118 14.74 -3.06 -21.37
C GLY A 118 15.01 -2.52 -22.76
N ALA A 119 15.47 -3.38 -23.67
CA ALA A 119 15.77 -2.97 -25.06
C ALA A 119 14.52 -2.52 -25.84
N ALA A 120 13.33 -2.97 -25.45
CA ALA A 120 12.06 -2.69 -26.13
C ALA A 120 11.40 -1.37 -25.72
N GLY A 121 11.90 -0.73 -24.65
CA GLY A 121 11.33 0.51 -24.11
C GLY A 121 11.58 0.64 -22.61
N GLN A 122 11.15 1.76 -22.03
CA GLN A 122 11.21 2.05 -20.61
C GLN A 122 9.86 2.40 -20.05
N LEU A 123 9.59 1.86 -18.85
CA LEU A 123 8.48 2.26 -18.02
C LEU A 123 8.81 3.55 -17.26
N LYS A 124 7.90 4.51 -17.32
CA LYS A 124 7.97 5.77 -16.57
C LYS A 124 6.65 6.01 -15.85
N MET A 125 6.72 6.73 -14.74
CA MET A 125 5.55 7.15 -14.01
C MET A 125 5.68 8.62 -13.61
N LEU A 126 4.61 9.37 -13.85
CA LEU A 126 4.41 10.72 -13.38
C LEU A 126 3.27 10.73 -12.37
N VAL A 127 3.41 11.54 -11.33
CA VAL A 127 2.34 11.89 -10.40
C VAL A 127 2.23 13.40 -10.39
N ASN A 128 1.06 13.93 -10.73
CA ASN A 128 0.79 15.36 -10.83
C ASN A 128 1.81 16.10 -11.73
N GLY A 129 2.21 15.44 -12.82
CA GLY A 129 3.19 15.94 -13.79
C GLY A 129 4.66 15.84 -13.37
N GLN A 130 4.96 15.28 -12.18
CA GLN A 130 6.32 15.12 -11.68
C GLN A 130 6.77 13.65 -11.72
N PRO A 131 8.04 13.35 -12.07
CA PRO A 131 8.57 11.99 -12.02
C PRO A 131 8.42 11.36 -10.64
N ASN A 132 7.92 10.12 -10.61
CA ASN A 132 7.83 9.31 -9.39
C ASN A 132 8.43 7.92 -9.63
N SER A 133 9.21 7.43 -8.68
CA SER A 133 9.94 6.15 -8.76
C SER A 133 9.47 5.10 -7.75
N GLU A 134 8.33 5.34 -7.08
CA GLU A 134 7.72 4.38 -6.14
C GLU A 134 6.87 3.32 -6.86
N PHE A 135 6.37 3.61 -8.07
CA PHE A 135 5.60 2.67 -8.92
C PHE A 135 4.47 1.95 -8.17
N GLU A 136 4.46 0.62 -8.12
CA GLU A 136 3.45 -0.18 -7.43
C GLU A 136 3.38 0.12 -5.92
N ASN A 137 4.46 0.68 -5.36
CA ASN A 137 4.53 1.08 -3.96
C ASN A 137 4.04 2.51 -3.69
N TYR A 138 3.65 3.25 -4.73
CA TYR A 138 3.17 4.63 -4.60
C TYR A 138 1.86 4.68 -3.79
N PRO A 139 1.81 5.36 -2.63
CA PRO A 139 0.58 5.56 -1.86
C PRO A 139 -0.27 6.67 -2.51
N MET A 140 -1.39 6.30 -3.12
CA MET A 140 -2.28 7.26 -3.79
C MET A 140 -2.86 8.29 -2.82
N ARG A 141 -3.03 9.54 -3.26
CA ARG A 141 -3.67 10.63 -2.52
C ARG A 141 -4.92 11.11 -3.26
N ASP A 142 -5.76 11.82 -2.53
CA ASP A 142 -6.94 12.45 -3.11
C ASP A 142 -6.55 13.49 -4.17
N GLY A 143 -7.21 13.42 -5.33
CA GLY A 143 -7.00 14.30 -6.46
C GLY A 143 -5.76 14.01 -7.31
N ASP A 144 -5.00 12.95 -7.01
CA ASP A 144 -3.80 12.62 -7.78
C ASP A 144 -4.11 12.35 -9.25
N LYS A 145 -3.22 12.82 -10.11
CA LYS A 145 -3.18 12.47 -11.54
C LYS A 145 -1.94 11.64 -11.80
N ILE A 146 -2.14 10.35 -11.99
CA ILE A 146 -1.10 9.36 -12.20
C ILE A 146 -1.04 9.01 -13.68
N GLU A 147 0.12 9.18 -14.30
CA GLU A 147 0.36 8.78 -15.68
C GLU A 147 1.49 7.75 -15.72
N ILE A 148 1.19 6.56 -16.26
CA ILE A 148 2.17 5.50 -16.52
C ILE A 148 2.38 5.41 -18.02
N THR A 149 3.63 5.51 -18.47
CA THR A 149 3.99 5.39 -19.88
C THR A 149 5.03 4.30 -20.10
N PHE A 150 4.85 3.52 -21.15
CA PHE A 150 5.88 2.62 -21.69
C PHE A 150 6.23 3.07 -23.11
N GLU A 151 7.49 3.39 -23.36
CA GLU A 151 7.99 3.91 -24.65
C GLU A 151 9.41 3.48 -24.96
#